data_AF-A0A9X3N676-F1
#
_entry.id   AF-A0A9X3N676-F1
#
_cell.length_a   1.000
_cell.length_b   1.000
_cell.length_c   1.000
_cell.angle_alpha   90.00
_cell.angle_beta   90.00
_cell.angle_gamma   90.00
#
_symmetry.space_group_name_H-M   'P 1'
#
loop_
_entity.id
_entity.type
_entity.pdbx_description
1 polymer ?
#
loop_
_entity_poly.entity_id
_entity_poly.type
_entity_poly.pdbx_seq_one_letter_code
_entity_poly.pdbx_strand_id
1 'polypeptide(L)'
;MVEVTLIALALVAGVTGAWSPCGFSMVETLAPSGYAGRMRVTVVACTTFALGALGGGVVTFGGLALLGSWLGAAAPAIAALIALAAAAGEARGARIMPQVRRQVPESWRRVMPVPLAAGLYGVLLGLGFTTFILTFAVWALAGVSVALGDPELGLVIGLAFGVGRTLPVVILAPFGGGAAHAAMAEQPRILRGLRLADAAALAVVAVALFAAPAQAQVSAAAIGFADPSVDGQTLALHRPGGVGELRGPTVNRPPVTGNHPAVGGGHTAWIEQGHVIIDAAHAISAPAADSVAVSSTFVVWRQGTELWAASLAELRPRQAVVGRIGRPALSGNLLVYDVDGRIESLDLATGVRTMLRREARAQLRGPSIVGLELTYVRATYTRQQVRVGRLRPQRVSSDAAIYGTYPTARRDAGHEPNRFPAKGHINKPLWERPPAGVQDTLTTTAGTSDAIYVTRVRKRPGETPFATVLVVPRVAA
;
A
#
# COMPACT_ATOMS: atom_id res chain seq x y z
N MET A 1 -6.14 11.05 -0.15
CA MET A 1 -6.81 11.72 0.99
C MET A 1 -5.92 11.67 2.23
N VAL A 2 -5.48 10.50 2.68
CA VAL A 2 -4.57 10.33 3.84
C VAL A 2 -3.29 11.17 3.76
N GLU A 3 -2.61 11.17 2.61
CA GLU A 3 -1.40 11.96 2.40
C GLU A 3 -1.65 13.47 2.64
N VAL A 4 -2.70 14.02 2.03
CA VAL A 4 -3.08 15.44 2.19
C VAL A 4 -3.39 15.78 3.66
N THR A 5 -4.07 14.89 4.38
CA THR A 5 -4.40 15.13 5.79
C THR A 5 -3.16 15.04 6.69
N LEU A 6 -2.19 14.18 6.36
CA LEU A 6 -0.91 14.09 7.06
C LEU A 6 -0.02 15.32 6.80
N ILE A 7 0.00 15.83 5.56
CA ILE A 7 0.69 17.09 5.22
C ILE A 7 0.11 18.25 6.00
N ALA A 8 -1.23 18.36 6.03
CA ALA A 8 -1.91 19.40 6.80
C ALA A 8 -1.60 19.30 8.29
N LEU A 9 -1.66 18.09 8.86
CA LEU A 9 -1.26 17.85 10.25
C LEU A 9 0.19 18.26 10.53
N ALA A 10 1.13 17.89 9.65
CA ALA A 10 2.53 18.23 9.79
C ALA A 10 2.77 19.75 9.79
N LEU A 11 2.09 20.48 8.90
CA LEU A 11 2.12 21.95 8.86
C LEU A 11 1.62 22.54 10.17
N VAL A 12 0.43 22.13 10.66
CA VAL A 12 -0.16 22.65 11.89
C VAL A 12 0.73 22.34 13.09
N ALA A 13 1.22 21.11 13.22
CA ALA A 13 2.13 20.69 14.29
C ALA A 13 3.44 21.50 14.28
N GLY A 14 3.96 21.81 13.09
CA GLY A 14 5.12 22.68 12.92
C GLY A 14 4.87 24.10 13.43
N VAL A 15 3.72 24.69 13.08
CA VAL A 15 3.32 26.03 13.54
C VAL A 15 3.13 26.04 15.05
N THR A 16 2.43 25.06 15.62
CA THR A 16 2.25 24.92 17.08
C THR A 16 3.60 24.77 17.78
N GLY A 17 4.52 24.02 17.21
CA GLY A 17 5.85 23.81 17.78
C GLY A 17 6.74 25.04 17.71
N ALA A 18 6.52 25.97 16.77
CA ALA A 18 7.30 27.21 16.64
C ALA A 18 6.99 28.23 17.75
N TRP A 19 5.91 28.02 18.50
CA TRP A 19 5.59 28.82 19.68
C TRP A 19 6.64 28.61 20.78
N SER A 20 6.97 29.66 21.53
CA SER A 20 7.92 29.59 22.64
C SER A 20 7.35 30.31 23.86
N PRO A 21 6.94 29.59 24.93
CA PRO A 21 6.39 30.22 26.13
C PRO A 21 7.45 30.89 27.01
N CYS A 22 8.75 30.75 26.67
CA CYS A 22 9.85 31.20 27.51
C CYS A 22 10.40 32.59 27.12
N GLY A 23 9.70 33.35 26.27
CA GLY A 23 10.07 34.75 25.97
C GLY A 23 11.42 34.92 25.24
N PHE A 24 11.94 33.87 24.59
CA PHE A 24 13.03 33.98 23.63
C PHE A 24 12.58 33.31 22.34
N SER A 25 12.08 34.13 21.41
CA SER A 25 11.63 33.65 20.11
C SER A 25 12.74 33.77 19.09
N MET A 26 12.81 32.80 18.18
CA MET A 26 13.62 32.91 16.96
C MET A 26 13.29 34.21 16.20
N VAL A 27 12.03 34.65 16.27
CA VAL A 27 11.56 35.91 15.69
C VAL A 27 12.39 37.10 16.17
N GLU A 28 12.63 37.22 17.47
CA GLU A 28 13.38 38.32 18.06
C GLU A 28 14.87 38.19 17.80
N THR A 29 15.40 36.96 17.83
CA THR A 29 16.82 36.71 17.52
C THR A 29 17.14 37.12 16.08
N LEU A 30 16.24 36.85 15.13
CA LEU A 30 16.45 37.16 13.71
C LEU A 30 15.97 38.58 13.33
N ALA A 31 15.29 39.30 14.22
CA ALA A 31 14.76 40.61 13.92
C ALA A 31 15.87 41.64 13.60
N PRO A 32 15.61 42.62 12.72
CA PRO A 32 16.56 43.68 12.42
C PRO A 32 16.93 44.51 13.66
N SER A 33 15.98 44.69 14.58
CA SER A 33 16.18 45.35 15.87
C SER A 33 16.82 44.44 16.93
N GLY A 34 17.01 43.16 16.63
CA GLY A 34 17.65 42.17 17.49
C GLY A 34 19.08 41.85 17.04
N TYR A 35 19.50 40.60 17.18
CA TYR A 35 20.89 40.18 16.88
C TYR A 35 21.26 40.34 15.41
N ALA A 36 20.29 40.30 14.48
CA ALA A 36 20.58 40.49 13.06
C ALA A 36 21.06 41.92 12.74
N GLY A 37 20.64 42.93 13.53
CA GLY A 37 21.05 44.34 13.43
C GLY A 37 20.66 45.08 12.14
N ARG A 38 20.32 44.37 11.05
CA ARG A 38 19.98 44.91 9.73
C ARG A 38 19.04 43.98 8.98
N MET A 39 18.13 44.56 8.18
CA MET A 39 17.15 43.79 7.38
C MET A 39 17.79 42.76 6.43
N ARG A 40 18.91 43.10 5.78
CA ARG A 40 19.60 42.15 4.89
C ARG A 40 20.06 40.89 5.65
N VAL A 41 20.56 41.04 6.87
CA VAL A 41 21.01 39.92 7.70
C VAL A 41 19.80 39.09 8.15
N THR A 42 18.69 39.74 8.52
CA THR A 42 17.42 39.06 8.84
C THR A 42 16.95 38.17 7.70
N VAL A 43 16.92 38.67 6.46
CA VAL A 43 16.49 37.89 5.30
C VAL A 43 17.38 36.67 5.09
N VAL A 44 18.71 36.85 5.11
CA VAL A 44 19.65 35.74 4.94
C VAL A 44 19.51 34.72 6.08
N ALA A 45 19.37 35.19 7.32
CA ALA A 45 19.21 34.32 8.48
C ALA A 45 17.87 33.57 8.49
N CYS A 46 16.79 34.19 8.02
CA CYS A 46 15.50 33.53 7.79
C CYS A 46 15.62 32.43 6.73
N THR A 47 16.36 32.69 5.64
CA THR A 47 16.61 31.69 4.60
C THR A 47 17.43 30.52 5.11
N THR A 48 18.53 30.75 5.84
CA THR A 48 19.34 29.66 6.39
C THR A 48 18.58 28.89 7.46
N PHE A 49 17.83 29.56 8.32
CA PHE A 49 16.90 28.94 9.26
C PHE A 49 15.89 28.03 8.54
N ALA A 50 15.32 28.50 7.43
CA ALA A 50 14.36 27.73 6.65
C ALA A 50 14.96 26.45 6.07
N LEU A 51 16.13 26.55 5.45
CA LEU A 51 16.86 25.39 4.93
C LEU A 51 17.20 24.40 6.05
N GLY A 52 17.65 24.90 7.21
CA GLY A 52 17.93 24.06 8.37
C GLY A 52 16.69 23.32 8.87
N ALA A 53 15.56 24.02 9.03
CA ALA A 53 14.32 23.42 9.54
C ALA A 53 13.72 22.38 8.58
N LEU A 54 13.77 22.64 7.27
CA LEU A 54 13.38 21.67 6.25
C LEU A 54 14.28 20.43 6.30
N GLY A 55 15.61 20.62 6.37
CA GLY A 55 16.58 19.53 6.48
C GLY A 55 16.37 18.68 7.74
N GLY A 56 16.19 19.32 8.90
CA GLY A 56 15.92 18.63 10.17
C GLY A 56 14.60 17.84 10.14
N GLY A 57 13.54 18.41 9.55
CA GLY A 57 12.26 17.73 9.39
C GLY A 57 12.37 16.51 8.49
N VAL A 58 13.02 16.64 7.33
CA VAL A 58 13.30 15.54 6.39
C VAL A 58 14.09 14.42 7.05
N VAL A 59 15.18 14.75 7.76
CA VAL A 59 16.00 13.76 8.45
C VAL A 59 15.19 12.99 9.49
N THR A 60 14.34 13.69 10.25
CA THR A 60 13.55 13.06 11.32
C THR A 60 12.44 12.18 10.78
N PHE A 61 11.50 12.75 10.02
CA PHE A 61 10.31 12.01 9.60
C PHE A 61 10.60 11.07 8.43
N GLY A 62 11.51 11.42 7.53
CA GLY A 62 12.03 10.51 6.51
C GLY A 62 12.84 9.37 7.12
N GLY A 63 13.70 9.65 8.10
CA GLY A 63 14.48 8.63 8.81
C GLY A 63 13.61 7.66 9.63
N LEU A 64 12.59 8.18 10.33
CA LEU A 64 11.63 7.36 11.07
C LEU A 64 10.76 6.50 10.14
N ALA A 65 10.34 7.03 8.99
CA ALA A 65 9.60 6.25 8.01
C ALA A 65 10.47 5.17 7.35
N LEU A 66 11.74 5.48 7.07
CA LEU A 66 12.72 4.50 6.59
C LEU A 66 12.95 3.39 7.62
N LEU A 67 13.09 3.74 8.90
CA LEU A 67 13.18 2.78 9.99
C LEU A 67 11.93 1.89 10.04
N GLY A 68 10.73 2.49 9.95
CA GLY A 68 9.47 1.76 9.83
C GLY A 68 9.48 0.77 8.67
N SER A 69 9.97 1.18 7.51
CA SER A 69 10.06 0.30 6.33
C SER A 69 11.01 -0.89 6.56
N TRP A 70 12.13 -0.67 7.26
CA TRP A 70 13.09 -1.73 7.58
C TRP A 70 12.54 -2.72 8.62
N LEU A 71 11.68 -2.24 9.51
CA LEU A 71 10.95 -3.07 10.46
C LEU A 71 9.74 -3.80 9.82
N GLY A 72 9.47 -3.56 8.53
CA GLY A 72 8.31 -4.12 7.83
C GLY A 72 6.97 -3.55 8.33
N ALA A 73 6.99 -2.36 8.94
CA ALA A 73 5.80 -1.72 9.45
C ALA A 73 4.90 -1.26 8.29
N ALA A 74 3.65 -1.71 8.31
CA ALA A 74 2.59 -1.28 7.40
C ALA A 74 1.25 -1.34 8.16
N ALA A 75 1.18 -0.61 9.27
CA ALA A 75 0.13 -0.74 10.26
C ALA A 75 -0.74 0.55 10.34
N PRO A 76 -1.59 0.81 9.34
CA PRO A 76 -2.44 2.02 9.33
C PRO A 76 -3.40 2.08 10.52
N ALA A 77 -3.82 0.93 11.05
CA ALA A 77 -4.64 0.87 12.27
C ALA A 77 -3.88 1.39 13.51
N ILE A 78 -2.60 1.03 13.66
CA ILE A 78 -1.76 1.53 14.75
C ILE A 78 -1.54 3.04 14.57
N ALA A 79 -1.24 3.48 13.35
CA ALA A 79 -1.13 4.91 13.03
C ALA A 79 -2.43 5.68 13.38
N ALA A 80 -3.60 5.11 13.07
CA ALA A 80 -4.89 5.72 13.39
C ALA A 80 -5.15 5.79 14.89
N LEU A 81 -4.79 4.75 15.65
CA LEU A 81 -4.91 4.72 17.11
C LEU A 81 -3.98 5.74 17.77
N ILE A 82 -2.73 5.86 17.29
CA ILE A 82 -1.78 6.88 17.74
C ILE A 82 -2.36 8.28 17.50
N ALA A 83 -2.85 8.54 16.28
CA ALA A 83 -3.46 9.82 15.93
C ALA A 83 -4.68 10.14 16.80
N LEU A 84 -5.56 9.16 17.04
CA LEU A 84 -6.75 9.33 17.86
C LEU A 84 -6.43 9.58 19.34
N ALA A 85 -5.46 8.85 19.89
CA ALA A 85 -5.00 9.05 21.27
C ALA A 85 -4.39 10.45 21.45
N ALA A 86 -3.55 10.88 20.50
CA ALA A 86 -2.98 12.22 20.49
C ALA A 86 -4.06 13.31 20.33
N ALA A 87 -5.06 13.10 19.46
CA ALA A 87 -6.18 14.02 19.30
C ALA A 87 -6.93 14.23 20.62
N ALA A 88 -7.20 13.15 21.35
CA ALA A 88 -7.84 13.23 22.66
C ALA A 88 -6.96 13.95 23.70
N GLY A 89 -5.64 13.72 23.68
CA GLY A 89 -4.67 14.43 24.52
C GLY A 89 -4.64 15.93 24.26
N GLU A 90 -4.61 16.32 22.98
CA GLU A 90 -4.66 17.71 22.55
C GLU A 90 -5.98 18.39 22.91
N ALA A 91 -7.12 17.75 22.61
CA ALA A 91 -8.45 18.26 22.94
C ALA A 91 -8.62 18.48 24.45
N ARG A 92 -8.07 17.61 25.29
CA ARG A 92 -8.09 17.76 26.77
C ARG A 92 -7.06 18.74 27.31
N GLY A 93 -6.08 19.15 26.49
CA GLY A 93 -4.98 19.99 26.94
C GLY A 93 -4.07 19.24 27.91
N ALA A 94 -3.98 17.93 27.76
CA ALA A 94 -3.18 17.08 28.61
C ALA A 94 -1.71 17.51 28.58
N ARG A 95 -1.02 17.27 29.69
CA ARG A 95 0.39 17.59 29.85
C ARG A 95 1.23 16.73 28.89
N ILE A 96 2.03 17.37 28.05
CA ILE A 96 2.91 16.68 27.11
C ILE A 96 3.98 15.88 27.87
N MET A 97 4.00 14.56 27.67
CA MET A 97 4.98 13.63 28.21
C MET A 97 5.35 12.58 27.14
N PRO A 98 6.64 12.21 26.97
CA PRO A 98 7.81 12.78 27.65
C PRO A 98 8.13 14.20 27.15
N GLN A 99 8.75 15.03 28.00
CA GLN A 99 9.07 16.43 27.70
C GLN A 99 10.58 16.66 27.63
N VAL A 100 11.05 17.18 26.50
CA VAL A 100 12.44 17.61 26.32
C VAL A 100 12.54 19.09 26.70
N ARG A 101 13.27 19.41 27.77
CA ARG A 101 13.38 20.80 28.27
C ARG A 101 14.64 21.52 27.83
N ARG A 102 15.19 21.12 26.68
CA ARG A 102 16.38 21.76 26.10
C ARG A 102 15.95 22.96 25.28
N GLN A 103 16.78 24.01 25.29
CA GLN A 103 16.66 25.16 24.40
C GLN A 103 17.81 25.12 23.41
N VAL A 104 17.71 25.94 22.36
CA VAL A 104 18.81 26.14 21.43
C VAL A 104 20.01 26.82 22.15
N PRO A 105 21.27 26.50 21.79
CA PRO A 105 22.42 27.04 22.49
C PRO A 105 22.54 28.56 22.33
N GLU A 106 22.43 29.31 23.42
CA GLU A 106 22.55 30.77 23.40
C GLU A 106 23.94 31.24 22.96
N SER A 107 25.00 30.48 23.25
CA SER A 107 26.37 30.86 22.88
C SER A 107 26.53 31.05 21.37
N TRP A 108 25.82 30.28 20.54
CA TRP A 108 25.95 30.33 19.08
C TRP A 108 25.62 31.71 18.51
N ARG A 109 24.54 32.37 18.96
CA ARG A 109 24.20 33.73 18.51
C ARG A 109 25.18 34.81 18.97
N ARG A 110 26.02 34.52 19.98
CA ARG A 110 27.04 35.46 20.48
C ARG A 110 28.40 35.29 19.80
N VAL A 111 28.74 34.07 19.36
CA VAL A 111 30.09 33.75 18.84
C VAL A 111 30.12 33.46 17.33
N MET A 112 28.97 33.21 16.69
CA MET A 112 28.88 32.89 15.27
C MET A 112 28.17 34.00 14.48
N PRO A 113 28.42 34.12 13.16
CA PRO A 113 27.58 34.94 12.29
C PRO A 113 26.12 34.52 12.40
N VAL A 114 25.21 35.50 12.53
CA VAL A 114 23.77 35.26 12.76
C VAL A 114 23.14 34.28 11.74
N PRO A 115 23.42 34.36 10.43
CA PRO A 115 22.88 33.37 9.49
C PRO A 115 23.34 31.94 9.73
N LEU A 116 24.59 31.74 10.19
CA LEU A 116 25.09 30.40 10.51
C LEU A 116 24.40 29.85 11.75
N ALA A 117 24.31 30.66 12.81
CA ALA A 117 23.59 30.29 14.03
C ALA A 117 22.11 29.99 13.73
N ALA A 118 21.46 30.80 12.90
CA ALA A 118 20.08 30.61 12.47
C ALA A 118 19.89 29.30 11.70
N GLY A 119 20.83 28.93 10.82
CA GLY A 119 20.77 27.64 10.11
C GLY A 119 20.85 26.45 11.06
N LEU A 120 21.78 26.47 12.02
CA LEU A 120 21.92 25.40 13.01
C LEU A 120 20.71 25.32 13.97
N TYR A 121 20.16 26.47 14.39
CA TYR A 121 18.90 26.51 15.13
C TYR A 121 17.73 25.95 14.32
N GLY A 122 17.70 26.25 13.01
CA GLY A 122 16.75 25.66 12.06
C GLY A 122 16.83 24.14 12.10
N VAL A 123 18.02 23.56 11.97
CA VAL A 123 18.21 22.10 12.05
C VAL A 123 17.66 21.54 13.37
N LEU A 124 18.06 22.10 14.51
CA LEU A 124 17.60 21.64 15.82
C LEU A 124 16.07 21.67 15.95
N LEU A 125 15.45 22.79 15.59
CA LEU A 125 14.00 22.96 15.67
C LEU A 125 13.25 22.10 14.65
N GLY A 126 13.82 21.90 13.46
CA GLY A 126 13.31 21.02 12.42
C GLY A 126 13.34 19.54 12.83
N LEU A 127 14.31 19.13 13.65
CA LEU A 127 14.33 17.77 14.20
C LEU A 127 13.15 17.48 15.15
N GLY A 128 12.47 18.52 15.66
CA GLY A 128 11.23 18.38 16.45
C GLY A 128 11.37 17.82 17.88
N PHE A 129 12.45 17.08 18.17
CA PHE A 129 12.68 16.40 19.46
C PHE A 129 13.89 16.92 20.25
N THR A 130 14.57 17.96 19.75
CA THR A 130 15.76 18.51 20.43
C THR A 130 15.44 19.67 21.37
N THR A 131 14.21 20.21 21.29
CA THR A 131 13.74 21.33 22.10
C THR A 131 12.39 21.02 22.75
N PHE A 132 11.80 22.00 23.45
CA PHE A 132 10.44 21.88 23.98
C PHE A 132 9.42 21.40 22.95
N ILE A 133 8.65 20.38 23.35
CA ILE A 133 7.54 19.83 22.58
C ILE A 133 6.26 20.37 23.20
N LEU A 134 5.48 21.12 22.41
CA LEU A 134 4.29 21.82 22.89
C LEU A 134 2.98 21.11 22.52
N THR A 135 3.05 20.08 21.69
CA THR A 135 1.89 19.35 21.16
C THR A 135 2.20 17.86 21.01
N PHE A 136 1.24 17.01 21.32
CA PHE A 136 1.28 15.57 21.03
C PHE A 136 1.31 15.30 19.53
N ALA A 137 0.95 16.26 18.68
CA ALA A 137 1.00 16.09 17.23
C ALA A 137 2.41 15.74 16.72
N VAL A 138 3.48 16.25 17.35
CA VAL A 138 4.87 15.90 16.96
C VAL A 138 5.17 14.43 17.29
N TRP A 139 4.82 13.98 18.49
CA TRP A 139 4.96 12.57 18.88
C TRP A 139 4.10 11.64 18.01
N ALA A 140 2.87 12.06 17.71
CA ALA A 140 1.96 11.33 16.86
C ALA A 140 2.49 11.20 15.43
N LEU A 141 3.00 12.28 14.84
CA LEU A 141 3.62 12.25 13.52
C LEU A 141 4.81 11.30 13.47
N ALA A 142 5.67 11.29 14.50
CA ALA A 142 6.77 10.34 14.58
C ALA A 142 6.28 8.88 14.63
N GLY A 143 5.31 8.59 15.50
CA GLY A 143 4.72 7.26 15.61
C GLY A 143 4.01 6.82 14.34
N VAL A 144 3.27 7.74 13.69
CA VAL A 144 2.59 7.51 12.42
C VAL A 144 3.59 7.27 11.29
N SER A 145 4.68 8.04 11.20
CA SER A 145 5.74 7.83 10.20
C SER A 145 6.36 6.43 10.32
N VAL A 146 6.66 5.99 11.54
CA VAL A 146 7.16 4.62 11.79
C VAL A 146 6.09 3.58 11.43
N ALA A 147 4.85 3.76 11.89
CA ALA A 147 3.78 2.79 11.70
C ALA A 147 3.38 2.61 10.22
N LEU A 148 3.48 3.67 9.42
CA LEU A 148 3.20 3.61 7.98
C LEU A 148 4.38 3.08 7.16
N GLY A 149 5.62 3.33 7.59
CA GLY A 149 6.82 2.75 6.96
C GLY A 149 7.04 3.16 5.49
N ASP A 150 6.53 4.33 5.07
CA ASP A 150 6.64 4.86 3.71
C ASP A 150 7.66 6.02 3.68
N PRO A 151 8.89 5.80 3.16
CA PRO A 151 9.93 6.82 3.16
C PRO A 151 9.56 8.06 2.34
N GLU A 152 8.87 7.93 1.21
CA GLU A 152 8.48 9.07 0.37
C GLU A 152 7.49 9.96 1.13
N LEU A 153 6.48 9.34 1.75
CA LEU A 153 5.53 10.05 2.61
C LEU A 153 6.23 10.70 3.81
N GLY A 154 7.21 10.02 4.42
CA GLY A 154 8.02 10.56 5.51
C GLY A 154 8.80 11.82 5.12
N LEU A 155 9.36 11.86 3.91
CA LEU A 155 10.03 13.05 3.38
C LEU A 155 9.06 14.22 3.23
N VAL A 156 7.88 13.98 2.67
CA VAL A 156 6.85 15.00 2.44
C VAL A 156 6.31 15.54 3.78
N ILE A 157 6.05 14.66 4.76
CA ILE A 157 5.70 15.04 6.14
C ILE A 157 6.81 15.90 6.77
N GLY A 158 8.08 15.50 6.60
CA GLY A 158 9.21 16.24 7.14
C GLY A 158 9.36 17.65 6.55
N LEU A 159 9.18 17.79 5.24
CA LEU A 159 9.15 19.09 4.57
C LEU A 159 7.99 19.95 5.08
N ALA A 160 6.78 19.39 5.14
CA ALA A 160 5.59 20.07 5.63
C ALA A 160 5.77 20.56 7.09
N PHE A 161 6.33 19.72 7.96
CA PHE A 161 6.66 20.12 9.33
C PHE A 161 7.70 21.25 9.38
N GLY A 162 8.76 21.16 8.59
CA GLY A 162 9.78 22.20 8.47
C GLY A 162 9.22 23.53 7.97
N VAL A 163 8.31 23.50 6.98
CA VAL A 163 7.56 24.68 6.51
C VAL A 163 6.70 25.27 7.65
N GLY A 164 5.97 24.43 8.38
CA GLY A 164 5.16 24.87 9.52
C GLY A 164 6.01 25.57 10.60
N ARG A 165 7.19 25.03 10.89
CA ARG A 165 8.15 25.63 11.84
C ARG A 165 8.71 26.97 11.39
N THR A 166 8.82 27.18 10.09
CA THR A 166 9.50 28.35 9.50
C THR A 166 8.58 29.51 9.25
N LEU A 167 7.32 29.24 8.90
CA LEU A 167 6.32 30.26 8.60
C LEU A 167 6.25 31.37 9.66
N PRO A 168 6.08 31.09 10.97
CA PRO A 168 5.99 32.15 11.98
C PRO A 168 7.26 33.00 12.06
N VAL A 169 8.43 32.39 11.89
CA VAL A 169 9.72 33.08 12.00
C VAL A 169 9.95 34.00 10.81
N VAL A 170 9.80 33.47 9.59
CA VAL A 170 10.05 34.22 8.36
C VAL A 170 9.05 35.37 8.19
N ILE A 171 7.80 35.17 8.61
CA ILE A 171 6.75 36.20 8.53
C ILE A 171 6.99 37.30 9.56
N LEU A 172 7.32 36.96 10.82
CA LEU A 172 7.32 37.94 11.92
C LEU A 172 8.68 38.61 12.14
N ALA A 173 9.80 37.93 11.88
CA ALA A 173 11.13 38.47 12.18
C ALA A 173 11.44 39.80 11.48
N PRO A 174 11.11 40.00 10.18
CA PRO A 174 11.34 41.28 9.50
C PRO A 174 10.66 42.48 10.18
N PHE A 175 9.56 42.24 10.89
CA PHE A 175 8.76 43.28 11.55
C PHE A 175 9.05 43.40 13.05
N GLY A 176 10.12 42.78 13.55
CA GLY A 176 10.54 42.86 14.95
C GLY A 176 9.75 42.00 15.92
N GLY A 177 8.59 41.48 15.53
CA GLY A 177 7.85 40.45 16.28
C GLY A 177 7.27 40.85 17.64
N GLY A 178 7.40 42.10 18.08
CA GLY A 178 7.11 42.51 19.48
C GLY A 178 5.71 42.14 19.99
N ALA A 179 4.65 42.54 19.29
CA ALA A 179 3.28 42.20 19.70
C ALA A 179 2.99 40.68 19.64
N ALA A 180 3.56 39.99 18.65
CA ALA A 180 3.42 38.55 18.51
C ALA A 180 4.21 37.80 19.59
N HIS A 181 5.37 38.32 20.01
CA HIS A 181 6.17 37.80 21.10
C HIS A 181 5.46 37.95 22.44
N ALA A 182 4.91 39.14 22.74
CA ALA A 182 4.11 39.36 23.94
C ALA A 182 2.90 38.42 23.96
N ALA A 183 2.19 38.29 22.83
CA ALA A 183 1.11 37.31 22.70
C ALA A 183 1.59 35.86 22.93
N MET A 184 2.80 35.51 22.46
CA MET A 184 3.45 34.21 22.66
C MET A 184 3.84 33.92 24.12
N ALA A 185 4.28 34.92 24.86
CA ALA A 185 4.67 34.73 26.26
C ALA A 185 3.46 34.80 27.21
N GLU A 186 2.47 35.63 26.91
CA GLU A 186 1.47 36.07 27.90
C GLU A 186 0.05 35.54 27.64
N GLN A 187 -0.24 34.99 26.44
CA GLN A 187 -1.59 34.57 26.07
C GLN A 187 -1.73 33.05 25.92
N PRO A 188 -1.99 32.30 27.02
CA PRO A 188 -2.13 30.84 26.98
C PRO A 188 -3.28 30.35 26.08
N ARG A 189 -4.24 31.23 25.76
CA ARG A 189 -5.37 30.93 24.86
C ARG A 189 -4.92 30.65 23.42
N ILE A 190 -3.88 31.32 22.92
CA ILE A 190 -3.40 31.11 21.55
C ILE A 190 -2.79 29.72 21.42
N LEU A 191 -1.89 29.34 22.34
CA LEU A 191 -1.34 27.99 22.36
C LEU A 191 -2.45 26.95 22.51
N ARG A 192 -3.46 27.21 23.36
CA ARG A 192 -4.61 26.32 23.50
C ARG A 192 -5.40 26.17 22.19
N GLY A 193 -5.59 27.25 21.43
CA GLY A 193 -6.23 27.23 20.12
C GLY A 193 -5.45 26.43 19.08
N LEU A 194 -4.13 26.59 19.03
CA LEU A 194 -3.25 25.82 18.15
C LEU A 194 -3.29 24.32 18.48
N ARG A 195 -3.30 23.97 19.77
CA ARG A 195 -3.51 22.61 20.25
C ARG A 195 -4.87 22.03 19.85
N LEU A 196 -5.93 22.83 19.83
CA LEU A 196 -7.23 22.39 19.31
C LEU A 196 -7.21 22.17 17.79
N ALA A 197 -6.47 22.98 17.04
CA ALA A 197 -6.27 22.76 15.60
C ALA A 197 -5.50 21.45 15.34
N ASP A 198 -4.47 21.16 16.13
CA ASP A 198 -3.77 19.87 16.12
C ASP A 198 -4.73 18.71 16.41
N ALA A 199 -5.59 18.84 17.43
CA ALA A 199 -6.58 17.82 17.76
C ALA A 199 -7.53 17.51 16.59
N ALA A 200 -8.03 18.55 15.92
CA ALA A 200 -8.90 18.40 14.76
C ALA A 200 -8.17 17.73 13.60
N ALA A 201 -6.95 18.17 13.27
CA ALA A 201 -6.14 17.58 12.21
C ALA A 201 -5.82 16.09 12.48
N LEU A 202 -5.45 15.75 13.73
CA LEU A 202 -5.22 14.37 14.16
C LEU A 202 -6.48 13.50 14.04
N ALA A 203 -7.64 14.03 14.43
CA ALA A 203 -8.91 13.32 14.30
C ALA A 203 -9.26 13.03 12.83
N VAL A 204 -9.05 14.01 11.93
CA VAL A 204 -9.25 13.81 10.49
C VAL A 204 -8.28 12.75 9.94
N VAL A 205 -7.01 12.77 10.35
CA VAL A 205 -6.02 11.74 9.98
C VAL A 205 -6.46 10.35 10.46
N ALA A 206 -6.92 10.23 11.71
CA ALA A 206 -7.41 8.96 12.25
C ALA A 206 -8.60 8.43 11.43
N VAL A 207 -9.58 9.29 11.13
CA VAL A 207 -10.74 8.93 10.29
C VAL A 207 -10.28 8.53 8.89
N ALA A 208 -9.37 9.27 8.27
CA ALA A 208 -8.86 8.95 6.92
C ALA A 208 -8.11 7.61 6.89
N LEU A 209 -7.35 7.27 7.94
CA LEU A 209 -6.65 6.00 8.08
C LEU A 209 -7.60 4.83 8.36
N PHE A 210 -8.67 5.04 9.14
CA PHE A 210 -9.72 4.02 9.39
C PHE A 210 -10.64 3.81 8.18
N ALA A 211 -10.97 4.87 7.45
CA ALA A 211 -11.84 4.82 6.27
C ALA A 211 -11.10 4.36 5.01
N ALA A 212 -9.75 4.38 5.01
CA ALA A 212 -8.98 3.72 3.97
C ALA A 212 -9.31 2.23 4.02
N PRO A 213 -9.77 1.61 2.91
CA PRO A 213 -10.01 0.18 2.90
C PRO A 213 -8.71 -0.49 3.33
N ALA A 214 -8.79 -1.35 4.35
CA ALA A 214 -7.65 -2.13 4.82
C ALA A 214 -6.98 -2.80 3.63
N GLN A 215 -5.93 -2.18 3.11
CA GLN A 215 -5.05 -2.83 2.17
C GLN A 215 -4.31 -3.82 3.06
N ALA A 216 -4.80 -5.05 3.11
CA ALA A 216 -4.03 -6.15 3.67
C ALA A 216 -2.60 -6.01 3.14
N GLN A 217 -1.60 -6.06 4.01
CA GLN A 217 -0.19 -5.80 3.69
C GLN A 217 0.23 -6.63 2.48
N VAL A 218 0.18 -6.02 1.28
CA VAL A 218 0.46 -6.74 0.03
C VAL A 218 1.94 -6.68 -0.22
N SER A 219 2.61 -7.82 -0.09
CA SER A 219 4.03 -7.96 -0.42
C SER A 219 4.23 -8.83 -1.66
N ALA A 220 5.40 -8.72 -2.28
CA ALA A 220 5.77 -9.58 -3.39
C ALA A 220 6.23 -10.93 -2.84
N ALA A 221 5.48 -12.00 -3.13
CA ALA A 221 5.90 -13.37 -2.82
C ALA A 221 6.92 -13.88 -3.83
N ALA A 222 6.75 -13.53 -5.11
CA ALA A 222 7.67 -13.92 -6.17
C ALA A 222 7.69 -12.91 -7.33
N ILE A 223 8.89 -12.39 -7.64
CA ILE A 223 9.15 -11.43 -8.71
C ILE A 223 9.57 -12.21 -9.97
N GLY A 224 8.92 -11.96 -11.11
CA GLY A 224 9.17 -12.68 -12.36
C GLY A 224 8.38 -13.99 -12.51
N PHE A 225 7.41 -14.22 -11.63
CA PHE A 225 6.59 -15.43 -11.61
C PHE A 225 5.11 -15.09 -11.74
N ALA A 226 4.35 -16.09 -12.20
CA ALA A 226 2.92 -16.08 -12.42
C ALA A 226 2.31 -17.41 -11.96
N ASP A 227 0.98 -17.47 -12.04
CA ASP A 227 0.19 -18.69 -11.92
C ASP A 227 0.49 -19.50 -10.65
N PRO A 228 0.33 -18.88 -9.46
CA PRO A 228 0.53 -19.57 -8.21
C PRO A 228 -0.46 -20.74 -8.07
N SER A 229 -0.03 -21.81 -7.42
CA SER A 229 -0.87 -22.89 -6.92
C SER A 229 -0.28 -23.31 -5.58
N VAL A 230 -1.11 -23.63 -4.58
CA VAL A 230 -0.64 -23.84 -3.21
C VAL A 230 -1.33 -25.03 -2.57
N ASP A 231 -0.56 -25.83 -1.84
CA ASP A 231 -1.03 -26.96 -1.05
C ASP A 231 -0.23 -27.04 0.26
N GLY A 232 -0.91 -26.79 1.38
CA GLY A 232 -0.26 -26.59 2.68
C GLY A 232 0.80 -25.49 2.62
N GLN A 233 2.06 -25.86 2.87
CA GLN A 233 3.22 -24.97 2.86
C GLN A 233 3.97 -24.97 1.52
N THR A 234 3.49 -25.71 0.52
CA THR A 234 4.12 -25.81 -0.81
C THR A 234 3.44 -24.86 -1.79
N LEU A 235 4.22 -24.02 -2.44
CA LEU A 235 3.80 -23.05 -3.45
C LEU A 235 4.45 -23.38 -4.79
N ALA A 236 3.64 -23.65 -5.81
CA ALA A 236 4.06 -23.80 -7.19
C ALA A 236 3.94 -22.46 -7.94
N LEU A 237 4.97 -22.12 -8.71
CA LEU A 237 5.08 -20.87 -9.44
C LEU A 237 5.53 -21.13 -10.88
N HIS A 238 4.87 -20.50 -11.85
CA HIS A 238 5.32 -20.53 -13.24
C HIS A 238 6.20 -19.32 -13.55
N ARG A 239 7.33 -19.52 -14.23
CA ARG A 239 8.11 -18.43 -14.83
C ARG A 239 7.70 -18.26 -16.30
N PRO A 240 7.09 -17.14 -16.70
CA PRO A 240 6.73 -16.93 -18.11
C PRO A 240 7.95 -17.10 -19.03
N GLY A 241 7.82 -17.97 -20.04
CA GLY A 241 8.91 -18.28 -20.97
C GLY A 241 10.02 -19.19 -20.41
N GLY A 242 9.85 -19.77 -19.23
CA GLY A 242 10.82 -20.69 -18.63
C GLY A 242 10.18 -21.74 -17.71
N VAL A 243 11.05 -22.49 -17.04
CA VAL A 243 10.65 -23.55 -16.12
C VAL A 243 10.02 -22.98 -14.84
N GLY A 244 9.07 -23.73 -14.29
CA GLY A 244 8.45 -23.40 -13.02
C GLY A 244 9.35 -23.67 -11.81
N GLU A 245 8.88 -23.27 -10.64
CA GLU A 245 9.57 -23.44 -9.36
C GLU A 245 8.57 -23.90 -8.29
N LEU A 246 9.00 -24.81 -7.42
CA LEU A 246 8.30 -25.13 -6.17
C LEU A 246 9.04 -24.47 -5.01
N ARG A 247 8.29 -23.80 -4.13
CA ARG A 247 8.78 -23.22 -2.88
C ARG A 247 8.08 -23.88 -1.71
N GLY A 248 8.81 -24.17 -0.64
CA GLY A 248 8.23 -24.78 0.56
C GLY A 248 9.32 -25.24 1.53
N PRO A 249 8.95 -25.73 2.72
CA PRO A 249 9.90 -26.06 3.79
C PRO A 249 10.78 -27.29 3.48
N THR A 250 10.38 -28.15 2.55
CA THR A 250 11.13 -29.35 2.20
C THR A 250 12.20 -29.05 1.16
N VAL A 251 13.45 -28.96 1.64
CA VAL A 251 14.69 -28.72 0.89
C VAL A 251 15.03 -29.83 -0.13
N ASN A 252 14.33 -30.97 -0.10
CA ASN A 252 14.72 -32.19 -0.85
C ASN A 252 13.75 -32.63 -1.97
N ARG A 253 12.88 -31.77 -2.50
CA ARG A 253 12.18 -32.09 -3.76
C ARG A 253 13.08 -31.65 -4.94
N PRO A 254 13.32 -32.52 -5.94
CA PRO A 254 14.01 -32.08 -7.14
C PRO A 254 13.28 -30.86 -7.73
N PRO A 255 14.00 -29.85 -8.24
CA PRO A 255 13.37 -28.71 -8.90
C PRO A 255 12.45 -29.24 -10.01
N VAL A 256 11.23 -28.72 -10.09
CA VAL A 256 10.32 -29.10 -11.17
C VAL A 256 10.95 -28.62 -12.48
N THR A 257 11.27 -29.56 -13.36
CA THR A 257 11.95 -29.28 -14.63
C THR A 257 11.00 -28.79 -15.72
N GLY A 258 9.69 -28.77 -15.46
CA GLY A 258 8.66 -28.40 -16.44
C GLY A 258 7.97 -27.05 -16.22
N ASN A 259 7.06 -26.75 -17.13
CA ASN A 259 6.28 -25.53 -17.19
C ASN A 259 4.96 -25.66 -16.42
N HIS A 260 4.36 -24.53 -16.05
CA HIS A 260 3.07 -24.42 -15.38
C HIS A 260 2.87 -25.38 -14.18
N PRO A 261 3.79 -25.45 -13.20
CA PRO A 261 3.64 -26.39 -12.09
C PRO A 261 2.38 -26.09 -11.27
N ALA A 262 1.80 -27.15 -10.72
CA ALA A 262 0.64 -27.11 -9.83
C ALA A 262 0.83 -28.09 -8.68
N VAL A 263 0.26 -27.75 -7.52
CA VAL A 263 0.21 -28.57 -6.31
C VAL A 263 -1.23 -28.62 -5.79
N GLY A 264 -1.61 -29.77 -5.24
CA GLY A 264 -2.91 -29.96 -4.62
C GLY A 264 -3.18 -31.40 -4.22
N GLY A 265 -3.78 -31.58 -3.04
CA GLY A 265 -4.14 -32.90 -2.51
C GLY A 265 -2.95 -33.84 -2.28
N GLY A 266 -1.78 -33.29 -1.95
CA GLY A 266 -0.54 -34.03 -1.74
C GLY A 266 0.29 -34.28 -3.01
N HIS A 267 -0.24 -33.96 -4.18
CA HIS A 267 0.38 -34.23 -5.47
C HIS A 267 1.02 -32.99 -6.10
N THR A 268 1.95 -33.24 -7.01
CA THR A 268 2.58 -32.25 -7.90
C THR A 268 2.32 -32.63 -9.35
N ALA A 269 2.03 -31.63 -10.18
CA ALA A 269 1.92 -31.82 -11.63
C ALA A 269 2.58 -30.67 -12.39
N TRP A 270 3.13 -30.96 -13.57
CA TRP A 270 3.72 -29.96 -14.47
C TRP A 270 3.65 -30.40 -15.91
N ILE A 271 3.98 -29.51 -16.83
CA ILE A 271 3.98 -29.76 -18.27
C ILE A 271 5.42 -29.86 -18.77
N GLU A 272 5.76 -30.96 -19.41
CA GLU A 272 7.10 -31.22 -19.93
C GLU A 272 6.99 -31.97 -21.27
N GLN A 273 7.62 -31.43 -22.31
CA GLN A 273 7.70 -32.07 -23.63
C GLN A 273 6.35 -32.54 -24.21
N GLY A 274 5.27 -31.79 -23.96
CA GLY A 274 3.92 -32.16 -24.45
C GLY A 274 3.22 -33.23 -23.61
N HIS A 275 3.71 -33.49 -22.40
CA HIS A 275 3.09 -34.37 -21.41
C HIS A 275 2.75 -33.60 -20.13
N VAL A 276 1.66 -34.00 -19.48
CA VAL A 276 1.41 -33.66 -18.08
C VAL A 276 2.08 -34.74 -17.23
N ILE A 277 3.09 -34.33 -16.47
CA ILE A 277 3.83 -35.18 -15.53
C ILE A 277 3.21 -35.04 -14.14
N ILE A 278 3.05 -36.16 -13.43
CA ILE A 278 2.46 -36.21 -12.08
C ILE A 278 3.45 -36.93 -11.17
N ASP A 279 3.87 -36.26 -10.10
CA ASP A 279 4.82 -36.75 -9.08
C ASP A 279 6.11 -37.37 -9.64
N ALA A 280 6.60 -36.87 -10.79
CA ALA A 280 7.73 -37.41 -11.54
C ALA A 280 7.59 -38.89 -11.97
N ALA A 281 6.42 -39.51 -11.75
CA ALA A 281 6.23 -40.96 -11.92
C ALA A 281 5.31 -41.30 -13.08
N HIS A 282 4.33 -40.44 -13.37
CA HIS A 282 3.34 -40.68 -14.41
C HIS A 282 3.37 -39.58 -15.45
N ALA A 283 3.16 -39.95 -16.72
CA ALA A 283 3.11 -39.02 -17.84
C ALA A 283 1.85 -39.26 -18.67
N ILE A 284 1.09 -38.20 -18.92
CA ILE A 284 -0.11 -38.22 -19.76
C ILE A 284 0.16 -37.37 -21.00
N SER A 285 -0.12 -37.90 -22.20
CA SER A 285 -0.01 -37.13 -23.44
C SER A 285 -0.98 -35.94 -23.43
N ALA A 286 -0.44 -34.74 -23.59
CA ALA A 286 -1.16 -33.47 -23.49
C ALA A 286 -0.51 -32.43 -24.42
N PRO A 287 -0.54 -32.66 -25.75
CA PRO A 287 0.14 -31.79 -26.70
C PRO A 287 -0.44 -30.37 -26.64
N ALA A 288 0.43 -29.37 -26.58
CA ALA A 288 0.04 -27.96 -26.45
C ALA A 288 -0.75 -27.62 -25.17
N ALA A 289 -0.62 -28.42 -24.11
CA ALA A 289 -1.12 -28.01 -22.80
C ALA A 289 -0.37 -26.76 -22.30
N ASP A 290 -1.12 -25.81 -21.74
CA ASP A 290 -0.59 -24.51 -21.28
C ASP A 290 -1.05 -24.15 -19.86
N SER A 291 -1.68 -25.11 -19.17
CA SER A 291 -2.10 -24.98 -17.78
C SER A 291 -2.44 -26.34 -17.19
N VAL A 292 -2.12 -26.55 -15.91
CA VAL A 292 -2.47 -27.77 -15.17
C VAL A 292 -2.89 -27.44 -13.75
N ALA A 293 -3.75 -28.29 -13.18
CA ALA A 293 -4.15 -28.35 -11.78
C ALA A 293 -4.25 -29.81 -11.34
N VAL A 294 -3.94 -30.10 -10.09
CA VAL A 294 -3.96 -31.46 -9.53
C VAL A 294 -4.64 -31.45 -8.16
N SER A 295 -5.28 -32.55 -7.80
CA SER A 295 -5.90 -32.81 -6.49
C SER A 295 -5.57 -34.23 -6.06
N SER A 296 -6.17 -34.69 -4.95
CA SER A 296 -6.03 -36.07 -4.46
C SER A 296 -6.69 -37.12 -5.36
N THR A 297 -7.52 -36.72 -6.33
CA THR A 297 -8.29 -37.66 -7.15
C THR A 297 -8.17 -37.44 -8.66
N PHE A 298 -7.90 -36.21 -9.10
CA PHE A 298 -7.83 -35.88 -10.53
C PHE A 298 -6.61 -35.00 -10.83
N VAL A 299 -6.17 -35.08 -12.09
CA VAL A 299 -5.38 -34.05 -12.75
C VAL A 299 -6.23 -33.44 -13.88
N VAL A 300 -6.16 -32.13 -14.03
CA VAL A 300 -6.87 -31.38 -15.07
C VAL A 300 -5.90 -30.46 -15.77
N TRP A 301 -5.93 -30.41 -17.10
CA TRP A 301 -5.12 -29.50 -17.89
C TRP A 301 -5.94 -28.80 -18.95
N ARG A 302 -5.45 -27.63 -19.37
CA ARG A 302 -6.01 -26.88 -20.48
C ARG A 302 -5.19 -27.14 -21.74
N GLN A 303 -5.89 -27.38 -22.83
CA GLN A 303 -5.34 -27.53 -24.17
C GLN A 303 -6.18 -26.68 -25.13
N GLY A 304 -5.68 -25.51 -25.50
CA GLY A 304 -6.43 -24.53 -26.30
C GLY A 304 -7.71 -24.06 -25.59
N THR A 305 -8.87 -24.35 -26.17
CA THR A 305 -10.20 -24.00 -25.66
C THR A 305 -10.86 -25.15 -24.89
N GLU A 306 -10.10 -26.12 -24.44
CA GLU A 306 -10.63 -27.33 -23.81
C GLU A 306 -9.96 -27.58 -22.47
N LEU A 307 -10.74 -28.08 -21.51
CA LEU A 307 -10.21 -28.73 -20.32
C LEU A 307 -10.33 -30.23 -20.46
N TRP A 308 -9.22 -30.90 -20.22
CA TRP A 308 -9.09 -32.35 -20.16
C TRP A 308 -8.84 -32.76 -18.72
N ALA A 309 -9.38 -33.90 -18.32
CA ALA A 309 -9.24 -34.45 -16.98
C ALA A 309 -8.88 -35.93 -17.04
N ALA A 310 -8.08 -36.39 -16.09
CA ALA A 310 -7.81 -37.81 -15.87
C ALA A 310 -7.88 -38.11 -14.36
N SER A 311 -8.55 -39.22 -14.02
CA SER A 311 -8.51 -39.75 -12.65
C SER A 311 -7.09 -40.22 -12.34
N LEU A 312 -6.56 -39.94 -11.15
CA LEU A 312 -5.24 -40.42 -10.74
C LEU A 312 -5.19 -41.95 -10.59
N ALA A 313 -6.35 -42.62 -10.46
CA ALA A 313 -6.42 -44.08 -10.39
C ALA A 313 -6.32 -44.75 -11.78
N GLU A 314 -6.83 -44.11 -12.83
CA GLU A 314 -6.93 -44.71 -14.17
C GLU A 314 -6.00 -44.07 -15.20
N LEU A 315 -5.62 -42.81 -14.99
CA LEU A 315 -4.80 -41.99 -15.88
C LEU A 315 -5.30 -41.91 -17.33
N ARG A 316 -6.60 -42.16 -17.55
CA ARG A 316 -7.24 -42.06 -18.86
C ARG A 316 -7.78 -40.64 -19.10
N PRO A 317 -7.25 -39.90 -20.10
CA PRO A 317 -7.75 -38.58 -20.44
C PRO A 317 -9.19 -38.62 -20.94
N ARG A 318 -9.99 -37.65 -20.50
CA ARG A 318 -11.30 -37.34 -21.09
C ARG A 318 -11.49 -35.83 -21.19
N GLN A 319 -12.19 -35.40 -22.22
CA GLN A 319 -12.61 -34.00 -22.36
C GLN A 319 -13.66 -33.70 -21.29
N ALA A 320 -13.45 -32.64 -20.52
CA ALA A 320 -14.34 -32.22 -19.43
C ALA A 320 -15.16 -30.98 -19.80
N VAL A 321 -14.54 -29.98 -20.43
CA VAL A 321 -15.18 -28.69 -20.73
C VAL A 321 -14.64 -28.13 -22.05
N VAL A 322 -15.49 -27.45 -22.83
CA VAL A 322 -15.12 -26.71 -24.05
C VAL A 322 -15.58 -25.25 -23.93
N GLY A 323 -14.73 -24.31 -24.35
CA GLY A 323 -15.02 -22.87 -24.40
C GLY A 323 -13.77 -21.98 -24.24
N ARG A 324 -13.96 -20.67 -24.09
CA ARG A 324 -12.86 -19.76 -23.74
C ARG A 324 -12.57 -19.86 -22.26
N ILE A 325 -11.81 -20.89 -21.89
CA ILE A 325 -11.61 -21.31 -20.51
C ILE A 325 -10.29 -20.76 -19.96
N GLY A 326 -10.35 -20.24 -18.74
CA GLY A 326 -9.19 -19.83 -17.97
C GLY A 326 -8.42 -21.01 -17.39
N ARG A 327 -7.56 -20.72 -16.42
CA ARG A 327 -6.79 -21.74 -15.70
C ARG A 327 -7.72 -22.58 -14.81
N PRO A 328 -7.61 -23.93 -14.81
CA PRO A 328 -8.38 -24.76 -13.91
C PRO A 328 -7.89 -24.62 -12.46
N ALA A 329 -8.81 -24.77 -11.51
CA ALA A 329 -8.54 -24.99 -10.10
C ALA A 329 -9.28 -26.24 -9.63
N LEU A 330 -8.67 -27.01 -8.74
CA LEU A 330 -9.15 -28.35 -8.41
C LEU A 330 -9.10 -28.60 -6.90
N SER A 331 -10.15 -29.20 -6.35
CA SER A 331 -10.21 -29.64 -4.96
C SER A 331 -11.01 -30.94 -4.88
N GLY A 332 -10.34 -32.06 -4.62
CA GLY A 332 -10.92 -33.39 -4.78
C GLY A 332 -11.50 -33.55 -6.21
N ASN A 333 -12.78 -33.88 -6.30
CA ASN A 333 -13.49 -34.07 -7.58
C ASN A 333 -14.01 -32.76 -8.19
N LEU A 334 -13.95 -31.65 -7.45
CA LEU A 334 -14.55 -30.39 -7.87
C LEU A 334 -13.55 -29.57 -8.68
N LEU A 335 -13.82 -29.44 -9.98
CA LEU A 335 -13.12 -28.55 -10.90
C LEU A 335 -13.84 -27.20 -10.91
N VAL A 336 -13.11 -26.10 -10.69
CA VAL A 336 -13.60 -24.74 -10.83
C VAL A 336 -12.77 -24.00 -11.89
N TYR A 337 -13.45 -23.26 -12.75
CA TYR A 337 -12.84 -22.58 -13.88
C TYR A 337 -13.64 -21.34 -14.25
N ASP A 338 -12.96 -20.36 -14.87
CA ASP A 338 -13.64 -19.27 -15.56
C ASP A 338 -13.88 -19.62 -17.03
N VAL A 339 -15.04 -19.26 -17.55
CA VAL A 339 -15.43 -19.46 -18.95
C VAL A 339 -16.30 -18.29 -19.37
N ASP A 340 -15.99 -17.63 -20.48
CA ASP A 340 -16.80 -16.54 -21.04
C ASP A 340 -17.20 -15.44 -20.02
N GLY A 341 -16.32 -15.12 -19.08
CA GLY A 341 -16.54 -14.08 -18.06
C GLY A 341 -17.42 -14.48 -16.87
N ARG A 342 -17.73 -15.77 -16.70
CA ARG A 342 -18.39 -16.35 -15.52
C ARG A 342 -17.48 -17.39 -14.87
N ILE A 343 -17.76 -17.73 -13.61
CA ILE A 343 -17.09 -18.81 -12.88
C ILE A 343 -18.08 -19.95 -12.69
N GLU A 344 -17.65 -21.15 -13.02
CA GLU A 344 -18.43 -22.36 -12.92
C GLU A 344 -17.64 -23.46 -12.20
N SER A 345 -18.38 -24.43 -11.67
CA SER A 345 -17.83 -25.67 -11.16
C SER A 345 -18.38 -26.86 -11.92
N LEU A 346 -17.56 -27.90 -12.03
CA LEU A 346 -17.91 -29.22 -12.53
C LEU A 346 -17.43 -30.26 -11.53
N ASP A 347 -18.34 -31.06 -11.00
CA ASP A 347 -17.96 -32.27 -10.27
C ASP A 347 -17.57 -33.32 -11.31
N LEU A 348 -16.30 -33.69 -11.33
CA LEU A 348 -15.76 -34.64 -12.29
C LEU A 348 -16.31 -36.06 -12.06
N ALA A 349 -16.68 -36.43 -10.85
CA ALA A 349 -17.23 -37.77 -10.58
C ALA A 349 -18.67 -37.89 -11.08
N THR A 350 -19.49 -36.87 -10.88
CA THR A 350 -20.93 -36.91 -11.18
C THR A 350 -21.30 -36.23 -12.50
N GLY A 351 -20.42 -35.40 -13.06
CA GLY A 351 -20.70 -34.56 -14.23
C GLY A 351 -21.58 -33.34 -13.92
N VAL A 352 -21.94 -33.10 -12.66
CA VAL A 352 -22.83 -32.00 -12.28
C VAL A 352 -22.11 -30.66 -12.43
N ARG A 353 -22.69 -29.78 -13.26
CA ARG A 353 -22.18 -28.43 -13.53
C ARG A 353 -23.01 -27.39 -12.80
N THR A 354 -22.34 -26.43 -12.15
CA THR A 354 -22.99 -25.35 -11.39
C THR A 354 -22.36 -24.01 -11.71
N MET A 355 -23.17 -23.00 -11.99
CA MET A 355 -22.68 -21.62 -12.13
C MET A 355 -22.49 -20.99 -10.76
N LEU A 356 -21.24 -20.64 -10.42
CA LEU A 356 -20.90 -20.06 -9.12
C LEU A 356 -21.06 -18.54 -9.13
N ARG A 357 -20.52 -17.87 -10.17
CA ARG A 357 -20.52 -16.41 -10.29
C ARG A 357 -20.78 -15.96 -11.72
N ARG A 358 -21.54 -14.89 -11.86
CA ARG A 358 -21.73 -14.15 -13.10
C ARG A 358 -22.00 -12.69 -12.78
N GLU A 359 -21.41 -11.80 -13.55
CA GLU A 359 -21.68 -10.38 -13.45
C GLU A 359 -21.57 -9.71 -14.81
N ALA A 360 -22.56 -8.92 -15.18
CA ALA A 360 -22.52 -8.15 -16.42
C ALA A 360 -21.44 -7.07 -16.33
N ARG A 361 -20.71 -6.83 -17.43
CA ARG A 361 -19.66 -5.80 -17.53
C ARG A 361 -18.49 -6.00 -16.55
N ALA A 362 -18.28 -7.22 -16.09
CA ALA A 362 -17.11 -7.63 -15.35
C ALA A 362 -16.45 -8.83 -16.04
N GLN A 363 -15.12 -8.90 -15.97
CA GLN A 363 -14.38 -10.12 -16.24
C GLN A 363 -14.11 -10.81 -14.90
N LEU A 364 -14.59 -12.04 -14.77
CA LEU A 364 -14.27 -12.92 -13.65
C LEU A 364 -13.23 -13.93 -14.13
N ARG A 365 -12.10 -14.06 -13.42
CA ARG A 365 -10.99 -14.89 -13.89
C ARG A 365 -10.15 -15.47 -12.76
N GLY A 366 -9.42 -16.53 -13.09
CA GLY A 366 -8.41 -17.14 -12.24
C GLY A 366 -8.95 -17.62 -10.90
N PRO A 367 -10.04 -18.41 -10.88
CA PRO A 367 -10.61 -18.89 -9.62
C PRO A 367 -9.65 -19.85 -8.89
N SER A 368 -9.74 -19.89 -7.57
CA SER A 368 -9.10 -20.90 -6.72
C SER A 368 -10.02 -21.31 -5.58
N ILE A 369 -9.81 -22.51 -5.05
CA ILE A 369 -10.67 -23.11 -4.01
C ILE A 369 -9.82 -23.37 -2.77
N VAL A 370 -10.35 -23.01 -1.60
CA VAL A 370 -9.76 -23.35 -0.29
C VAL A 370 -10.90 -23.77 0.62
N GLY A 371 -11.02 -25.06 0.92
CA GLY A 371 -12.14 -25.60 1.68
C GLY A 371 -13.49 -25.24 1.04
N LEU A 372 -14.33 -24.49 1.76
CA LEU A 372 -15.65 -24.04 1.30
C LEU A 372 -15.65 -22.62 0.71
N GLU A 373 -14.48 -22.11 0.32
CA GLU A 373 -14.32 -20.76 -0.20
C GLU A 373 -13.85 -20.74 -1.65
N LEU A 374 -14.37 -19.76 -2.38
CA LEU A 374 -13.98 -19.39 -3.73
C LEU A 374 -13.22 -18.06 -3.66
N THR A 375 -12.01 -18.06 -4.20
CA THR A 375 -11.22 -16.85 -4.44
C THR A 375 -11.10 -16.61 -5.94
N TYR A 376 -11.16 -15.37 -6.41
CA TYR A 376 -11.05 -15.03 -7.83
C TYR A 376 -10.75 -13.56 -8.06
N VAL A 377 -10.36 -13.20 -9.28
CA VAL A 377 -10.24 -11.81 -9.72
C VAL A 377 -11.54 -11.34 -10.37
N ARG A 378 -12.01 -10.17 -9.94
CA ARG A 378 -13.06 -9.38 -10.59
C ARG A 378 -12.43 -8.13 -11.20
N ALA A 379 -12.51 -7.98 -12.52
CA ALA A 379 -12.04 -6.80 -13.23
C ALA A 379 -13.21 -6.08 -13.92
N THR A 380 -13.40 -4.79 -13.61
CA THR A 380 -14.35 -3.90 -14.28
C THR A 380 -13.62 -2.71 -14.90
N TYR A 381 -14.36 -1.88 -15.62
CA TYR A 381 -13.86 -0.60 -16.12
C TYR A 381 -13.48 0.38 -15.01
N THR A 382 -13.96 0.17 -13.77
CA THR A 382 -13.68 1.04 -12.62
C THR A 382 -12.60 0.51 -11.69
N ARG A 383 -12.41 -0.82 -11.59
CA ARG A 383 -11.50 -1.41 -10.60
C ARG A 383 -11.15 -2.86 -10.92
N GLN A 384 -9.99 -3.30 -10.45
CA GLN A 384 -9.65 -4.73 -10.33
C GLN A 384 -9.62 -5.13 -8.86
N GLN A 385 -10.17 -6.28 -8.53
CA GLN A 385 -10.32 -6.73 -7.14
C GLN A 385 -10.08 -8.23 -7.03
N VAL A 386 -9.43 -8.65 -5.96
CA VAL A 386 -9.45 -10.05 -5.50
C VAL A 386 -10.64 -10.20 -4.56
N ARG A 387 -11.52 -11.15 -4.88
CA ARG A 387 -12.77 -11.42 -4.18
C ARG A 387 -12.70 -12.77 -3.49
N VAL A 388 -13.29 -12.87 -2.31
CA VAL A 388 -13.43 -14.11 -1.54
C VAL A 388 -14.89 -14.26 -1.14
N GLY A 389 -15.44 -15.46 -1.33
CA GLY A 389 -16.80 -15.77 -0.90
C GLY A 389 -17.03 -17.27 -0.76
N ARG A 390 -18.24 -17.63 -0.35
CA ARG A 390 -18.62 -19.05 -0.18
C ARG A 390 -18.67 -19.76 -1.53
N LEU A 391 -18.21 -21.01 -1.55
CA LEU A 391 -18.23 -21.91 -2.71
C LEU A 391 -19.65 -22.46 -2.95
N ARG A 392 -20.54 -21.56 -3.35
CA ARG A 392 -21.92 -21.85 -3.74
C ARG A 392 -22.41 -20.76 -4.70
N PRO A 393 -23.48 -20.99 -5.48
CA PRO A 393 -24.08 -19.94 -6.30
C PRO A 393 -24.46 -18.71 -5.47
N GLN A 394 -23.92 -17.54 -5.79
CA GLN A 394 -24.32 -16.27 -5.20
C GLN A 394 -23.88 -15.08 -6.08
N ARG A 395 -24.36 -13.88 -5.74
CA ARG A 395 -23.99 -12.64 -6.43
C ARG A 395 -22.55 -12.27 -6.10
N VAL A 396 -21.81 -11.75 -7.09
CA VAL A 396 -20.44 -11.24 -6.90
C VAL A 396 -20.37 -10.14 -5.83
N SER A 397 -21.44 -9.35 -5.68
CA SER A 397 -21.54 -8.31 -4.65
C SER A 397 -21.57 -8.85 -3.22
N SER A 398 -21.88 -10.13 -3.03
CA SER A 398 -21.88 -10.79 -1.71
C SER A 398 -20.48 -11.23 -1.27
N ASP A 399 -19.49 -11.15 -2.16
CA ASP A 399 -18.13 -11.59 -1.89
C ASP A 399 -17.26 -10.41 -1.42
N ALA A 400 -16.47 -10.66 -0.38
CA ALA A 400 -15.59 -9.66 0.21
C ALA A 400 -14.45 -9.32 -0.76
N ALA A 401 -14.17 -8.02 -0.94
CA ALA A 401 -12.98 -7.58 -1.66
C ALA A 401 -11.82 -7.45 -0.67
N ILE A 402 -10.83 -8.33 -0.77
CA ILE A 402 -9.68 -8.37 0.15
C ILE A 402 -8.49 -7.55 -0.37
N TYR A 403 -8.43 -7.34 -1.68
CA TYR A 403 -7.42 -6.53 -2.34
C TYR A 403 -8.03 -5.87 -3.57
N GLY A 404 -7.56 -4.66 -3.89
CA GLY A 404 -8.01 -3.96 -5.09
C GLY A 404 -6.97 -2.99 -5.62
N THR A 405 -6.98 -2.81 -6.93
CA THR A 405 -6.12 -1.89 -7.68
C THR A 405 -6.91 -1.21 -8.80
N TYR A 406 -6.24 -0.32 -9.53
CA TYR A 406 -6.79 0.42 -10.67
C TYR A 406 -7.33 -0.51 -11.77
N PRO A 407 -8.26 -0.04 -12.62
CA PRO A 407 -8.65 -0.78 -13.81
C PRO A 407 -7.45 -0.98 -14.75
N THR A 408 -7.48 -2.02 -15.60
CA THR A 408 -6.37 -2.31 -16.53
C THR A 408 -6.15 -1.18 -17.55
N ALA A 409 -7.25 -0.65 -18.09
CA ALA A 409 -7.21 0.41 -19.09
C ALA A 409 -7.35 1.79 -18.45
N ARG A 410 -6.57 2.76 -18.94
CA ARG A 410 -6.84 4.17 -18.69
C ARG A 410 -8.16 4.54 -19.38
N ARG A 411 -8.97 5.34 -18.70
CA ARG A 411 -10.11 6.05 -19.33
C ARG A 411 -9.60 6.95 -20.46
N ASP A 412 -10.50 7.31 -21.37
CA ASP A 412 -10.21 8.21 -22.48
C ASP A 412 -9.60 9.55 -22.01
N ALA A 413 -8.93 10.23 -22.94
CA ALA A 413 -8.28 11.50 -22.68
C ALA A 413 -9.27 12.69 -22.63
N GLY A 414 -10.58 12.47 -22.83
CA GLY A 414 -11.57 13.54 -22.95
C GLY A 414 -11.69 14.40 -21.68
N HIS A 415 -11.37 13.84 -20.52
CA HIS A 415 -11.34 14.56 -19.24
C HIS A 415 -9.93 15.01 -18.82
N GLU A 416 -8.97 15.07 -19.74
CA GLU A 416 -7.63 15.63 -19.48
C GLU A 416 -7.61 17.17 -19.61
N PRO A 417 -6.65 17.86 -18.96
CA PRO A 417 -6.42 19.27 -19.22
C PRO A 417 -6.26 19.53 -20.72
N ASN A 418 -6.94 20.56 -21.24
CA ASN A 418 -6.98 20.93 -22.65
C ASN A 418 -7.68 19.92 -23.57
N ARG A 419 -8.50 19.02 -23.02
CA ARG A 419 -9.37 18.11 -23.77
C ARG A 419 -10.84 18.34 -23.37
N PHE A 420 -11.74 18.04 -24.29
CA PHE A 420 -13.17 18.15 -24.07
C PHE A 420 -13.79 16.76 -24.00
N PRO A 421 -14.59 16.45 -22.96
CA PRO A 421 -15.26 15.17 -22.88
C PRO A 421 -16.34 15.08 -23.96
N ALA A 422 -16.59 13.87 -24.45
CA ALA A 422 -17.64 13.65 -25.44
C ALA A 422 -19.02 14.11 -24.90
N LYS A 423 -19.89 14.56 -25.82
CA LYS A 423 -21.27 14.98 -25.51
C LYS A 423 -21.98 13.84 -24.75
N GLY A 424 -22.50 14.11 -23.55
CA GLY A 424 -23.11 13.11 -22.65
C GLY A 424 -22.18 12.48 -21.59
N HIS A 425 -20.90 12.87 -21.57
CA HIS A 425 -19.92 12.47 -20.55
C HIS A 425 -19.43 13.65 -19.69
N ILE A 426 -20.06 14.82 -19.84
CA ILE A 426 -19.89 16.01 -19.00
C ILE A 426 -20.53 15.71 -17.63
N ASN A 427 -19.85 16.03 -16.54
CA ASN A 427 -20.31 15.88 -15.14
C ASN A 427 -20.56 14.45 -14.62
N LYS A 428 -20.02 13.40 -15.27
CA LYS A 428 -20.07 12.05 -14.71
C LYS A 428 -18.96 11.84 -13.66
N PRO A 429 -19.25 11.11 -12.55
CA PRO A 429 -18.22 10.78 -11.58
C PRO A 429 -17.10 9.96 -12.24
N LEU A 430 -15.87 10.45 -12.10
CA LEU A 430 -14.67 9.81 -12.65
C LEU A 430 -14.16 8.77 -11.66
N TRP A 431 -13.90 7.57 -12.15
CA TRP A 431 -13.23 6.54 -11.36
C TRP A 431 -11.72 6.79 -11.29
N GLU A 432 -11.07 6.15 -10.32
CA GLU A 432 -9.63 6.22 -10.12
C GLU A 432 -8.86 5.86 -11.39
N ARG A 433 -7.81 6.65 -11.68
CA ARG A 433 -7.02 6.53 -12.91
C ARG A 433 -5.74 5.74 -12.62
N PRO A 434 -5.37 4.75 -13.44
CA PRO A 434 -4.06 4.14 -13.34
C PRO A 434 -2.95 5.17 -13.67
N PRO A 435 -1.75 5.01 -13.08
CA PRO A 435 -0.58 5.83 -13.40
C PRO A 435 -0.30 5.88 -14.91
N ALA A 436 0.28 6.99 -15.39
CA ALA A 436 0.64 7.14 -16.79
C ALA A 436 1.66 6.08 -17.21
N GLY A 437 1.46 5.48 -18.38
CA GLY A 437 2.37 4.46 -18.93
C GLY A 437 2.30 3.09 -18.25
N VAL A 438 1.61 2.92 -17.12
CA VAL A 438 1.57 1.63 -16.42
C VAL A 438 0.21 0.97 -16.61
N GLN A 439 0.21 -0.28 -17.08
CA GLN A 439 -0.95 -1.15 -17.13
C GLN A 439 -0.73 -2.34 -16.20
N ASP A 440 -1.49 -2.38 -15.10
CA ASP A 440 -1.50 -3.52 -14.19
C ASP A 440 -2.72 -4.40 -14.48
N THR A 441 -2.53 -5.71 -14.51
CA THR A 441 -3.60 -6.71 -14.72
C THR A 441 -3.48 -7.80 -13.67
N LEU A 442 -4.50 -7.98 -12.83
CA LEU A 442 -4.59 -9.11 -11.91
C LEU A 442 -5.14 -10.33 -12.66
N THR A 443 -4.50 -11.49 -12.61
CA THR A 443 -4.91 -12.65 -13.44
C THR A 443 -5.31 -13.86 -12.61
N THR A 444 -4.35 -14.61 -12.09
CA THR A 444 -4.56 -15.91 -11.44
C THR A 444 -4.48 -15.79 -9.93
N THR A 445 -5.25 -16.61 -9.22
CA THR A 445 -5.24 -16.68 -7.75
C THR A 445 -4.92 -18.08 -7.24
N ALA A 446 -4.41 -18.14 -6.01
CA ALA A 446 -4.29 -19.34 -5.18
C ALA A 446 -4.47 -18.93 -3.73
N GLY A 447 -4.77 -19.85 -2.81
CA GLY A 447 -4.91 -19.47 -1.41
C GLY A 447 -4.72 -20.61 -0.43
N THR A 448 -4.39 -20.25 0.80
CA THR A 448 -4.39 -21.09 1.99
C THR A 448 -5.41 -20.55 2.99
N SER A 449 -5.49 -21.12 4.18
CA SER A 449 -6.26 -20.53 5.30
C SER A 449 -5.77 -19.14 5.69
N ASP A 450 -4.50 -18.82 5.45
CA ASP A 450 -3.82 -17.66 6.04
C ASP A 450 -3.51 -16.57 5.00
N ALA A 451 -3.41 -16.93 3.72
CA ALA A 451 -3.00 -16.01 2.67
C ALA A 451 -3.66 -16.32 1.33
N ILE A 452 -3.78 -15.28 0.50
CA ILE A 452 -4.18 -15.39 -0.89
C ILE A 452 -3.06 -14.85 -1.78
N TYR A 453 -2.66 -15.64 -2.74
CA TYR A 453 -1.70 -15.29 -3.76
C TYR A 453 -2.44 -14.81 -5.00
N VAL A 454 -1.98 -13.71 -5.61
CA VAL A 454 -2.52 -13.20 -6.87
C VAL A 454 -1.41 -12.76 -7.80
N THR A 455 -1.49 -13.18 -9.06
CA THR A 455 -0.57 -12.70 -10.11
C THR A 455 -0.97 -11.31 -10.55
N ARG A 456 -0.03 -10.36 -10.48
CA ARG A 456 -0.09 -9.05 -11.13
C ARG A 456 0.86 -9.03 -12.32
N VAL A 457 0.32 -8.81 -13.51
CA VAL A 457 1.09 -8.54 -14.72
C VAL A 457 1.15 -7.04 -14.94
N ARG A 458 2.37 -6.49 -15.00
CA ARG A 458 2.64 -5.09 -15.26
C ARG A 458 3.20 -4.92 -16.66
N LYS A 459 2.64 -3.99 -17.43
CA LYS A 459 3.17 -3.57 -18.73
C LYS A 459 3.48 -2.08 -18.71
N ARG A 460 4.68 -1.72 -19.17
CA ARG A 460 5.13 -0.34 -19.42
C ARG A 460 5.36 -0.14 -20.92
N PRO A 461 5.38 1.11 -21.42
CA PRO A 461 5.56 1.37 -22.84
C PRO A 461 6.98 0.97 -23.25
N GLY A 462 7.11 0.17 -24.30
CA GLY A 462 8.42 -0.32 -24.77
C GLY A 462 9.02 -1.47 -23.96
N GLU A 463 8.37 -1.91 -22.86
CA GLU A 463 8.84 -3.04 -22.04
C GLU A 463 8.00 -4.29 -22.28
N THR A 464 8.62 -5.47 -22.12
CA THR A 464 7.91 -6.74 -22.07
C THR A 464 7.05 -6.81 -20.81
N PRO A 465 5.84 -7.39 -20.86
CA PRO A 465 5.02 -7.58 -19.67
C PRO A 465 5.75 -8.39 -18.61
N PHE A 466 5.71 -7.92 -17.37
CA PHE A 466 6.41 -8.51 -16.24
C PHE A 466 5.43 -8.98 -15.17
N ALA A 467 5.56 -10.24 -14.72
CA ALA A 467 4.67 -10.82 -13.73
C ALA A 467 5.24 -10.76 -12.30
N THR A 468 4.39 -10.57 -11.32
CA THR A 468 4.71 -10.66 -9.90
C THR A 468 3.58 -11.36 -9.18
N VAL A 469 3.89 -12.41 -8.41
CA VAL A 469 2.95 -12.99 -7.47
C VAL A 469 2.97 -12.17 -6.20
N LEU A 470 1.83 -11.58 -5.88
CA LEU A 470 1.57 -10.84 -4.65
C LEU A 470 0.97 -11.79 -3.62
N VAL A 471 1.30 -11.59 -2.34
CA VAL A 471 0.63 -12.24 -1.22
C VAL A 471 -0.25 -11.22 -0.49
N VAL A 472 -1.49 -11.61 -0.24
CA VAL A 472 -2.50 -10.83 0.45
C VAL A 472 -2.86 -11.61 1.72
N PRO A 473 -2.47 -11.13 2.92
CA PRO A 473 -2.85 -11.77 4.17
C PRO A 473 -4.37 -11.86 4.28
N ARG A 474 -4.87 -13.02 4.74
CA ARG A 474 -6.26 -13.11 5.17
C ARG A 474 -6.34 -12.45 6.54
N VAL A 475 -7.01 -11.31 6.60
CA VAL A 475 -7.36 -10.71 7.90
C VAL A 475 -8.34 -11.68 8.54
N ALA A 476 -8.01 -12.21 9.72
CA ALA A 476 -8.95 -13.01 10.51
C ALA A 476 -10.23 -12.17 10.67
N ALA A 477 -11.33 -12.68 10.12
CA ALA A 477 -12.62 -12.01 10.13
C ALA A 477 -13.19 -11.93 11.55
#